data_AF-X1T0I3-F1
#
_entry.id   AF-X1T0I3-F1
#
_cell.length_a   1.000
_cell.length_b   1.000
_cell.length_c   1.000
_cell.angle_alpha   90.00
_cell.angle_beta   90.00
_cell.angle_gamma   90.00
#
_symmetry.space_group_name_H-M   'P 1'
#
loop_
_entity.id
_entity.type
_entity.pdbx_description
1 polymer ?
#
loop_
_entity_poly.entity_id
_entity_poly.type
_entity_poly.pdbx_seq_one_letter_code
_entity_poly.pdbx_strand_id
1 'polypeptide(L)'
;MDIKMKTEIKQKEKELLFKIDVKTLLGVTKILKEFLTEVRFNLNNEGLKITEIEPANVCLIDIELKKYKFIHITEQEELKTYGINVNSLYDVLKENKKENVEITTQDNKL
;
A
#
# COMPACT_ATOMS: atom_id res chain seq x y z
N MET A 1 17.04 -36.04 31.63
CA MET A 1 17.83 -35.23 30.68
C MET A 1 16.80 -34.51 29.81
N ASP A 2 16.34 -33.37 30.29
CA ASP A 2 15.23 -32.63 29.66
C ASP A 2 15.77 -31.70 28.58
N ILE A 3 15.42 -31.99 27.32
CA ILE A 3 15.74 -31.16 26.17
C ILE A 3 14.73 -30.01 26.16
N LYS A 4 15.16 -28.82 26.61
CA LYS A 4 14.43 -27.57 26.37
C LYS A 4 14.72 -27.10 24.95
N MET A 5 13.84 -27.45 24.00
CA MET A 5 13.77 -26.73 22.72
C MET A 5 13.24 -25.32 22.97
N LYS A 6 14.14 -24.32 22.91
CA LYS A 6 13.75 -22.92 22.79
C LYS A 6 13.44 -22.67 21.31
N THR A 7 12.17 -22.69 20.96
CA THR A 7 11.70 -22.17 19.67
C THR A 7 11.79 -20.64 19.74
N GLU A 8 12.89 -20.08 19.25
CA GLU A 8 13.02 -18.64 19.04
C GLU A 8 12.10 -18.23 17.91
N ILE A 9 10.93 -17.70 18.27
CA ILE A 9 10.04 -17.01 17.33
C ILE A 9 10.71 -15.67 17.01
N LYS A 10 11.43 -15.60 15.88
CA LYS A 10 11.89 -14.33 15.32
C LYS A 10 10.65 -13.48 15.02
N GLN A 11 10.44 -12.39 15.76
CA GLN A 11 9.46 -11.37 15.40
C GLN A 11 9.85 -10.82 14.02
N LYS A 12 8.97 -11.00 13.03
CA LYS A 12 9.19 -10.48 11.67
C LYS A 12 9.15 -8.95 11.70
N GLU A 13 10.21 -8.32 11.24
CA GLU A 13 10.33 -6.86 11.21
C GLU A 13 9.29 -6.27 10.22
N LYS A 14 8.52 -5.30 10.70
CA LYS A 14 7.61 -4.51 9.86
C LYS A 14 8.39 -3.35 9.27
N GLU A 15 8.45 -3.25 7.96
CA GLU A 15 9.02 -2.08 7.28
C GLU A 15 7.88 -1.10 6.98
N LEU A 16 7.98 0.13 7.49
CA LEU A 16 7.09 1.20 7.07
C LEU A 16 7.37 1.51 5.59
N LEU A 17 6.34 1.66 4.77
CA LEU A 17 6.47 2.06 3.37
C LEU A 17 6.18 3.54 3.20
N PHE A 18 5.04 3.98 3.71
CA PHE A 18 4.66 5.39 3.70
C PHE A 18 3.58 5.72 4.72
N LYS A 19 3.46 7.02 5.00
CA LYS A 19 2.41 7.65 5.78
C LYS A 19 1.75 8.75 4.97
N ILE A 20 0.42 8.74 4.89
CA ILE A 20 -0.36 9.69 4.08
C ILE A 20 -1.67 10.05 4.78
N ASP A 21 -2.22 11.21 4.42
CA ASP A 21 -3.57 11.63 4.80
C ASP A 21 -4.62 10.62 4.28
N VAL A 22 -5.51 10.19 5.18
CA VAL A 22 -6.54 9.18 4.90
C VAL A 22 -7.49 9.64 3.80
N LYS A 23 -7.85 10.93 3.75
CA LYS A 23 -8.79 11.43 2.72
C LYS A 23 -8.19 11.32 1.33
N THR A 24 -6.90 11.60 1.20
CA THR A 24 -6.15 11.49 -0.06
C THR A 24 -6.13 10.05 -0.54
N LEU A 25 -5.71 9.10 0.31
CA LEU A 25 -5.64 7.69 -0.08
C LEU A 25 -7.05 7.11 -0.33
N LEU A 26 -8.03 7.43 0.52
CA LEU A 26 -9.42 7.00 0.34
C LEU A 26 -10.03 7.52 -0.97
N GLY A 27 -9.72 8.77 -1.35
CA GLY A 27 -10.16 9.34 -2.63
C GLY A 27 -9.62 8.54 -3.82
N VAL A 28 -8.34 8.20 -3.80
CA VAL A 28 -7.71 7.34 -4.83
C VAL A 28 -8.34 5.94 -4.82
N THR A 29 -8.44 5.29 -3.66
CA THR A 29 -9.00 3.94 -3.56
C THR A 29 -10.47 3.88 -3.97
N LYS A 30 -11.24 4.93 -3.71
CA LYS A 30 -12.64 5.04 -4.17
C LYS A 30 -12.73 5.02 -5.69
N ILE A 31 -11.88 5.78 -6.39
CA ILE A 31 -11.84 5.79 -7.86
C ILE A 31 -11.48 4.39 -8.37
N LEU A 32 -10.44 3.77 -7.81
CA LEU A 32 -9.99 2.44 -8.23
C LEU A 32 -11.08 1.37 -8.04
N LYS A 33 -11.84 1.43 -6.94
CA LYS A 33 -12.87 0.45 -6.58
C LYS A 33 -14.00 0.35 -7.61
N GLU A 34 -14.25 1.42 -8.38
CA GLU A 34 -15.27 1.42 -9.44
C GLU A 34 -14.87 0.56 -10.65
N PHE A 35 -13.57 0.28 -10.83
CA PHE A 35 -13.05 -0.37 -12.03
C PHE A 35 -12.24 -1.65 -11.75
N LEU A 36 -11.61 -1.75 -10.58
CA LEU A 36 -10.56 -2.74 -10.30
C LEU A 36 -10.74 -3.38 -8.92
N THR A 37 -10.51 -4.70 -8.85
CA THR A 37 -10.46 -5.44 -7.58
C THR A 37 -9.05 -5.49 -7.00
N GLU A 38 -8.03 -5.50 -7.86
CA GLU A 38 -6.62 -5.56 -7.49
C GLU A 38 -5.81 -4.58 -8.34
N VAL A 39 -4.78 -3.97 -7.75
CA VAL A 39 -3.91 -2.99 -8.42
C VAL A 39 -2.46 -3.15 -7.96
N ARG A 40 -1.51 -2.72 -8.81
CA ARG A 40 -0.10 -2.61 -8.45
C ARG A 40 0.23 -1.20 -8.00
N PHE A 41 0.64 -1.07 -6.74
CA PHE A 41 1.23 0.13 -6.17
C PHE A 41 2.73 0.12 -6.46
N ASN A 42 3.18 0.99 -7.37
CA ASN A 42 4.60 1.15 -7.68
C ASN A 42 5.13 2.34 -6.89
N LEU A 43 5.99 2.06 -5.90
CA LEU A 43 6.49 3.04 -4.93
C LEU A 43 8.00 3.25 -5.12
N ASN A 44 8.44 4.51 -5.09
CA ASN A 44 9.84 4.91 -5.03
C ASN A 44 9.98 6.28 -4.34
N ASN A 45 11.19 6.87 -4.37
CA ASN A 45 11.46 8.20 -3.83
C ASN A 45 10.66 9.36 -4.49
N GLU A 46 10.08 9.15 -5.66
CA GLU A 46 9.26 10.15 -6.36
C GLU A 46 7.80 10.13 -5.89
N GLY A 47 7.34 9.01 -5.34
CA GLY A 47 6.00 8.81 -4.81
C GLY A 47 5.39 7.46 -5.18
N LEU A 48 4.06 7.45 -5.34
CA LEU A 48 3.28 6.27 -5.72
C LEU A 48 2.70 6.44 -7.11
N LYS A 49 2.89 5.45 -7.97
CA LYS A 49 2.28 5.36 -9.29
C LYS A 49 1.45 4.09 -9.44
N ILE A 50 0.25 4.25 -9.99
CA ILE A 50 -0.68 3.15 -10.31
C ILE A 50 -1.06 3.32 -11.77
N THR A 51 -0.75 2.31 -12.58
CA THR A 51 -1.09 2.28 -14.00
C THR A 51 -1.70 0.93 -14.33
N GLU A 52 -3.00 0.93 -14.61
CA GLU A 52 -3.78 -0.28 -14.85
C GLU A 52 -4.80 -0.07 -15.97
N ILE A 53 -5.09 -1.13 -16.71
CA ILE A 53 -6.17 -1.15 -17.71
C ILE A 53 -7.36 -1.86 -17.08
N GLU A 54 -8.56 -1.30 -17.22
CA GLU A 54 -9.76 -1.96 -16.70
C GLU A 54 -10.09 -3.26 -17.47
N PRO A 55 -10.76 -4.26 -16.85
CA PRO A 55 -10.92 -5.59 -17.42
C PRO A 55 -11.56 -5.66 -18.82
N ALA A 56 -12.47 -4.75 -19.16
CA ALA A 56 -13.09 -4.64 -20.49
C ALA A 56 -12.24 -3.86 -21.52
N ASN A 57 -11.04 -3.40 -21.14
CA ASN A 57 -10.06 -2.70 -21.98
C ASN A 57 -10.57 -1.40 -22.65
N VAL A 58 -11.53 -0.72 -22.04
CA VAL A 58 -12.13 0.53 -22.49
C VAL A 58 -11.38 1.75 -21.94
N CYS A 59 -10.78 1.66 -20.76
CA CYS A 59 -10.02 2.78 -20.18
C CYS A 59 -8.69 2.36 -19.53
N LEU A 60 -7.74 3.30 -19.59
CA LEU A 60 -6.49 3.26 -18.86
C LEU A 60 -6.63 4.18 -17.64
N ILE A 61 -6.30 3.64 -16.47
CA ILE A 61 -6.24 4.37 -15.21
C ILE A 61 -4.77 4.64 -14.91
N ASP A 62 -4.37 5.91 -14.95
CA ASP A 62 -3.02 6.36 -14.57
C ASP A 62 -3.13 7.38 -13.44
N ILE A 63 -2.71 6.98 -12.24
CA ILE A 63 -2.75 7.80 -11.03
C ILE A 63 -1.33 7.95 -10.51
N GLU A 64 -0.94 9.20 -10.27
CA GLU A 64 0.35 9.54 -9.70
C GLU A 64 0.19 10.42 -8.45
N LEU A 65 0.67 9.93 -7.31
CA LEU A 65 0.82 10.69 -6.09
C LEU A 65 2.30 11.02 -5.90
N LYS A 66 2.66 12.29 -6.05
CA LYS A 66 4.03 12.77 -5.85
C LYS A 66 4.42 12.75 -4.36
N LYS A 67 5.72 12.64 -4.08
CA LYS A 67 6.29 12.56 -2.71
C LYS A 67 5.79 13.62 -1.73
N TYR A 68 5.48 14.83 -2.19
CA TYR A 68 5.00 15.92 -1.33
C TYR A 68 3.58 15.70 -0.77
N LYS A 69 2.85 14.70 -1.28
CA LYS A 69 1.55 14.27 -0.71
C LYS A 69 1.72 13.38 0.51
N PHE A 70 2.91 12.84 0.75
CA PHE A 70 3.18 11.93 1.84
C PHE A 70 3.76 12.70 3.04
N ILE A 71 3.35 12.30 4.23
CA ILE A 71 3.97 12.76 5.49
C ILE A 71 5.31 12.07 5.68
N HIS A 72 5.39 10.80 5.27
CA HIS A 72 6.61 10.03 5.26
C HIS A 72 6.55 9.06 4.08
N ILE A 73 7.67 8.85 3.41
CA ILE A 73 7.87 7.79 2.43
C ILE A 73 9.26 7.22 2.69
N THR A 74 9.35 5.90 2.73
CA THR A 74 10.62 5.23 2.93
C THR A 74 11.49 5.43 1.71
N GLU A 75 12.77 5.71 1.96
CA GLU A 75 13.72 5.86 0.86
C GLU A 75 13.92 4.51 0.16
N GLN A 76 13.53 4.47 -1.11
CA GLN A 76 13.66 3.32 -1.99
C GLN A 76 14.33 3.77 -3.28
N GLU A 77 15.60 3.39 -3.44
CA GLU A 77 16.37 3.67 -4.66
C GLU A 77 15.76 2.97 -5.88
N GLU A 78 15.22 1.78 -5.68
CA GLU A 78 14.53 0.99 -6.71
C GLU A 78 13.01 1.09 -6.59
N LEU A 79 12.33 0.99 -7.73
CA LEU A 79 10.87 0.91 -7.77
C LEU A 79 10.40 -0.42 -7.18
N LYS A 80 9.71 -0.39 -6.03
CA LYS A 80 9.07 -1.57 -5.47
C LYS A 80 7.60 -1.62 -5.86
N THR A 81 7.13 -2.81 -6.23
CA THR A 81 5.75 -3.05 -6.66
C THR A 81 5.01 -3.89 -5.63
N TYR A 82 3.83 -3.44 -5.24
CA TYR A 82 2.99 -4.14 -4.27
C TYR A 82 1.58 -4.37 -4.83
N GLY A 83 1.14 -5.63 -4.79
CA GLY A 83 -0.25 -5.98 -5.13
C GLY A 83 -1.18 -5.63 -3.98
N ILE A 84 -2.22 -4.86 -4.26
CA ILE A 84 -3.20 -4.40 -3.27
C ILE A 84 -4.58 -4.84 -3.69
N ASN A 85 -5.34 -5.46 -2.76
CA ASN A 85 -6.78 -5.63 -2.92
C ASN A 85 -7.49 -4.30 -2.63
N VAL A 86 -8.11 -3.72 -3.65
CA VAL A 86 -8.72 -2.38 -3.60
C VAL A 86 -9.93 -2.36 -2.67
N ASN A 87 -10.72 -3.44 -2.65
CA ASN A 87 -11.90 -3.54 -1.79
C ASN A 87 -11.51 -3.55 -0.31
N SER A 88 -10.55 -4.40 0.06
CA SER A 88 -10.02 -4.47 1.42
C SER A 88 -9.42 -3.14 1.86
N LEU A 89 -8.61 -2.51 1.01
CA LEU A 89 -8.03 -1.20 1.32
C LEU A 89 -9.12 -0.14 1.53
N TYR A 90 -10.14 -0.11 0.66
CA TYR A 90 -11.23 0.85 0.76
C TYR A 90 -12.00 0.70 2.07
N ASP A 91 -12.34 -0.54 2.43
CA ASP A 91 -13.13 -0.82 3.63
C ASP A 91 -12.35 -0.41 4.90
N VAL A 92 -11.04 -0.71 4.95
CA VAL A 92 -10.16 -0.27 6.05
C VAL A 92 -10.07 1.26 6.14
N LEU A 93 -9.92 1.95 5.00
CA LEU A 93 -9.78 3.41 4.98
C LEU A 93 -11.09 4.14 5.33
N LYS A 94 -12.24 3.63 4.86
CA LYS A 94 -13.55 4.24 5.09
C LYS A 94 -13.93 4.26 6.57
N GLU A 95 -13.56 3.23 7.32
CA GLU A 95 -13.86 3.12 8.75
C GLU A 95 -12.83 3.86 9.63
N ASN A 96 -11.72 4.31 9.03
CA ASN A 96 -10.65 4.94 9.76
C ASN A 96 -11.04 6.37 10.21
N LYS A 97 -11.01 6.59 11.52
CA LYS A 97 -11.31 7.90 12.15
C LYS A 97 -10.07 8.80 12.30
N LYS A 98 -8.88 8.29 11.99
CA LYS A 98 -7.64 9.05 12.10
C LYS A 98 -7.44 9.91 10.85
N GLU A 99 -6.66 10.98 11.01
CA GLU A 99 -6.28 11.83 9.89
C GLU A 99 -5.30 11.14 8.94
N ASN A 100 -4.43 10.27 9.46
CA ASN A 100 -3.33 9.67 8.70
C ASN A 100 -3.31 8.14 8.85
N VAL A 101 -2.85 7.46 7.80
CA VAL A 101 -2.63 6.02 7.76
C VAL A 101 -1.17 5.71 7.45
N GLU A 102 -0.67 4.64 8.04
CA GLU A 102 0.66 4.09 7.81
C GLU A 102 0.49 2.74 7.10
N ILE A 103 1.15 2.59 5.96
CA ILE A 103 1.20 1.33 5.21
C ILE A 103 2.56 0.70 5.47
N THR A 104 2.55 -0.53 5.97
CA THR A 104 3.75 -1.30 6.31
C THR A 104 3.74 -2.62 5.56
N THR A 105 4.92 -3.14 5.20
CA THR A 105 5.07 -4.49 4.66
C THR A 105 5.61 -5.46 5.71
N GLN A 106 5.23 -6.73 5.59
CA GLN A 106 5.86 -7.87 6.27
C GLN A 106 6.35 -8.85 5.21
N ASP A 107 7.64 -9.22 5.25
CA ASP A 107 8.28 -10.12 4.27
C ASP A 107 8.07 -9.70 2.79
N ASN A 108 8.12 -8.39 2.49
CA ASN A 108 7.79 -7.83 1.16
C ASN A 108 6.37 -8.13 0.66
N LYS A 109 5.45 -8.49 1.56
CA LYS A 109 4.01 -8.62 1.29
C LYS A 109 3.26 -7.51 2.02
N LEU A 110 2.16 -7.09 1.41
CA LEU A 110 1.33 -5.99 1.87
C LEU A 110 -0.01 -6.53 2.38
#